data_AF-W4GZA2-F1
#
_entry.id   AF-W4GZA2-F1
#
_cell.length_a   1.000
_cell.length_b   1.000
_cell.length_c   1.000
_cell.angle_alpha   90.00
_cell.angle_beta   90.00
_cell.angle_gamma   90.00
#
_symmetry.space_group_name_H-M   'P 1'
#
loop_
_entity.id
_entity.type
_entity.pdbx_description
1 polymer ?
#
loop_
_entity_poly.entity_id
_entity_poly.type
_entity_poly.pdbx_seq_one_letter_code
_entity_poly.pdbx_strand_id
1 'polypeptide(L)'
;MRWSWTLMFLMLWVHSVAASTATMALQSMVAGAQTLVDVALTTTVAIPVGGSIRVTFPSGFMVTPTAITSPVGLDAASSLSMLGTVPKITIAATAVAAGTVSFTLNGVFNPGVGATSPFDVSTYNATGFLLESATVPAKVITANDALIASVSSNSTAGANRPWQVTVTSAVTLPAGSIMRVTFPARYVVQSVGVLDTTGFGATTYSSWTSGNDVNLGVATFPLVPGTYKYTLQGITNPGSSCNQFYDEACVTAWENLVVSTLDVNGNTFQSMSVPATPIIKSNLRFARVRTALTTPNTVTSAYVLFNTMTVIPVGGHIVVTFPTGFTLSPAGTVMFNNGINSMSTATISGLTVQVTVASSSVAIQNGVKFTLSGVTTPPLHTSGSYQVQTTDSLNNVLEESANIGGVGCRFLNDCSGHGDCTLMSSTCTCHPGFGASSDVAEYKAPDCSVRTCPSDLAWSDIPSSASLAHQTVLECSGRGLCNRTSGTCLCVPGYEGNACQRTSCPNNCSGHGRCLSVSDWSASTSALPLSTPTTYSQWDANRIYGCVCDSSWPVGLGAGDTRVAEWFGADCSLRTQSPSDVFNCPQT
;
A
#
# COMPACT_ATOMS: atom_id res chain seq x y z
N MET A 1 -5.92 97.56 -46.92
CA MET A 1 -4.75 98.15 -46.22
C MET A 1 -4.29 97.18 -45.13
N ARG A 2 -2.96 96.92 -45.06
CA ARG A 2 -2.17 96.31 -43.96
C ARG A 2 -2.42 94.79 -43.69
N TRP A 3 -1.53 93.86 -44.05
CA TRP A 3 -0.19 93.47 -43.53
C TRP A 3 -0.17 92.75 -42.15
N SER A 4 0.21 91.45 -42.21
CA SER A 4 1.12 90.69 -41.31
C SER A 4 0.55 90.32 -39.91
N TRP A 5 0.83 89.17 -39.27
CA TRP A 5 2.08 88.41 -39.12
C TRP A 5 1.82 86.91 -38.88
N THR A 6 2.61 86.07 -39.56
CA THR A 6 2.78 84.63 -39.31
C THR A 6 3.83 84.45 -38.21
N LEU A 7 3.50 83.77 -37.10
CA LEU A 7 4.50 83.32 -36.12
C LEU A 7 4.79 81.83 -36.36
N MET A 8 6.04 81.57 -36.75
CA MET A 8 6.61 80.26 -36.99
C MET A 8 7.07 79.68 -35.64
N PHE A 9 6.36 78.67 -35.12
CA PHE A 9 6.86 77.85 -34.03
C PHE A 9 7.56 76.61 -34.60
N LEU A 10 8.87 76.58 -34.38
CA LEU A 10 9.79 75.50 -34.71
C LEU A 10 9.41 74.25 -33.89
N MET A 11 8.65 73.33 -34.48
CA MET A 11 8.47 71.98 -33.94
C MET A 11 9.77 71.22 -34.19
N LEU A 12 10.53 71.03 -33.11
CA LEU A 12 11.69 70.15 -33.03
C LEU A 12 11.24 68.74 -33.46
N TRP A 13 11.56 68.37 -34.69
CA TRP A 13 11.37 67.01 -35.19
C TRP A 13 12.19 66.05 -34.33
N VAL A 14 11.49 65.26 -33.50
CA VAL A 14 12.01 64.01 -32.97
C VAL A 14 12.44 63.19 -34.17
N HIS A 15 13.75 63.05 -34.37
CA HIS A 15 14.28 62.22 -35.44
C HIS A 15 13.73 60.80 -35.24
N SER A 16 12.95 60.36 -36.23
CA SER A 16 12.63 58.96 -36.46
C SER A 16 13.93 58.16 -36.46
N VAL A 17 14.11 57.31 -35.44
CA VAL A 17 15.23 56.39 -35.29
C VAL A 17 15.30 55.51 -36.54
N ALA A 18 16.43 55.50 -37.23
CA ALA A 18 16.61 54.71 -38.45
C ALA A 18 16.44 53.21 -38.17
N ALA A 19 15.77 52.50 -39.07
CA ALA A 19 15.44 51.09 -38.94
C ALA A 19 16.68 50.21 -39.20
N SER A 20 17.47 49.95 -38.17
CA SER A 20 18.37 48.81 -38.16
C SER A 20 17.55 47.51 -38.23
N THR A 21 18.01 46.52 -39.00
CA THR A 21 17.44 45.16 -38.94
C THR A 21 18.33 44.30 -38.06
N ALA A 22 17.73 43.44 -37.24
CA ALA A 22 18.45 42.46 -36.44
C ALA A 22 17.81 41.07 -36.56
N THR A 23 18.64 40.05 -36.41
CA THR A 23 18.24 38.65 -36.33
C THR A 23 18.93 38.00 -35.15
N MET A 24 18.22 37.06 -34.52
CA MET A 24 18.76 36.21 -33.48
C MET A 24 18.36 34.76 -33.75
N ALA A 25 19.35 33.88 -33.75
CA ALA A 25 19.15 32.44 -33.83
C ALA A 25 19.65 31.78 -32.54
N LEU A 26 18.75 31.06 -31.87
CA LEU A 26 19.11 30.18 -30.76
C LEU A 26 19.46 28.81 -31.37
N GLN A 27 20.66 28.30 -31.13
CA GLN A 27 21.10 27.03 -31.71
C GLN A 27 20.41 25.82 -31.07
N SER A 28 19.94 25.95 -29.83
CA SER A 28 19.02 25.04 -29.17
C SER A 28 17.76 25.78 -28.75
N MET A 29 16.59 25.15 -28.98
CA MET A 29 15.28 25.61 -28.52
C MET A 29 14.78 24.85 -27.29
N VAL A 30 15.60 23.97 -26.71
CA VAL A 30 15.20 23.11 -25.58
C VAL A 30 15.17 23.92 -24.28
N ALA A 31 14.08 23.81 -23.52
CA ALA A 31 13.91 24.53 -22.24
C ALA A 31 15.04 24.22 -21.25
N GLY A 32 15.56 25.27 -20.60
CA GLY A 32 16.66 25.18 -19.63
C GLY A 32 18.02 24.80 -20.21
N ALA A 33 18.12 24.43 -21.49
CA ALA A 33 19.39 24.11 -22.12
C ALA A 33 20.22 25.38 -22.32
N GLN A 34 21.54 25.26 -22.13
CA GLN A 34 22.47 26.28 -22.62
C GLN A 34 22.43 26.29 -24.14
N THR A 35 22.35 27.48 -24.72
CA THR A 35 22.23 27.70 -26.16
C THR A 35 23.24 28.74 -26.59
N LEU A 36 23.85 28.52 -27.76
CA LEU A 36 24.61 29.55 -28.44
C LEU A 36 23.61 30.47 -29.15
N VAL A 37 23.85 31.78 -29.08
CA VAL A 37 22.97 32.79 -29.66
C VAL A 37 23.72 33.57 -30.72
N ASP A 38 23.39 33.32 -31.97
CA ASP A 38 23.94 34.03 -33.11
C ASP A 38 23.15 35.32 -33.30
N VAL A 39 23.81 36.46 -33.11
CA VAL A 39 23.24 37.80 -33.26
C VAL A 39 23.83 38.43 -34.52
N ALA A 40 22.97 38.91 -35.41
CA ALA A 40 23.39 39.70 -36.56
C ALA A 40 22.51 40.95 -36.68
N LEU A 41 23.14 42.11 -36.84
CA LEU A 41 22.47 43.39 -37.06
C LEU A 41 23.06 44.11 -38.27
N THR A 42 22.23 44.85 -39.00
CA THR A 42 22.68 45.79 -40.03
C THR A 42 22.41 47.20 -39.53
N THR A 43 23.47 47.91 -39.21
CA THR A 43 23.46 49.27 -38.66
C THR A 43 23.57 50.29 -39.78
N THR A 44 22.71 51.30 -39.83
CA THR A 44 22.76 52.35 -40.88
C THR A 44 23.63 53.52 -40.48
N VAL A 45 23.98 53.62 -39.20
CA VAL A 45 24.86 54.63 -38.61
C VAL A 45 26.13 53.96 -38.09
N ALA A 46 27.27 54.65 -38.14
CA ALA A 46 28.50 54.14 -37.53
C ALA A 46 28.43 54.20 -36.00
N ILE A 47 28.89 53.15 -35.32
CA ILE A 47 28.98 53.11 -33.85
C ILE A 47 30.39 53.59 -33.46
N PRO A 48 30.53 54.76 -32.81
CA PRO A 48 31.83 55.32 -32.50
C PRO A 48 32.59 54.49 -31.46
N VAL A 49 33.92 54.65 -31.42
CA VAL A 49 34.76 54.14 -30.32
C VAL A 49 34.22 54.66 -28.97
N GLY A 50 34.11 53.77 -27.99
CA GLY A 50 33.46 54.02 -26.70
C GLY A 50 31.94 53.80 -26.70
N GLY A 51 31.31 53.68 -27.88
CA GLY A 51 29.91 53.29 -28.02
C GLY A 51 29.65 51.83 -27.63
N SER A 52 28.39 51.39 -27.69
CA SER A 52 28.05 50.02 -27.30
C SER A 52 26.90 49.40 -28.07
N ILE A 53 26.97 48.08 -28.28
CA ILE A 53 25.84 47.24 -28.71
C ILE A 53 25.28 46.54 -27.47
N ARG A 54 23.96 46.59 -27.28
CA ARG A 54 23.25 45.95 -26.17
C ARG A 54 22.23 44.96 -26.70
N VAL A 55 22.22 43.76 -26.14
CA VAL A 55 21.30 42.67 -26.53
C VAL A 55 20.36 42.38 -25.35
N THR A 56 19.09 42.74 -25.49
CA THR A 56 18.09 42.57 -24.44
C THR A 56 17.32 41.28 -24.68
N PHE A 57 17.41 40.36 -23.73
CA PHE A 57 16.64 39.13 -23.73
C PHE A 57 15.30 39.31 -22.99
N PRO A 58 14.22 38.64 -23.42
CA PRO A 58 12.98 38.50 -22.67
C PRO A 58 13.20 37.96 -21.26
N SER A 59 12.19 38.15 -20.40
CA SER A 59 12.19 37.53 -19.07
C SER A 59 12.28 36.00 -19.15
N GLY A 60 12.93 35.40 -18.15
CA GLY A 60 13.12 33.95 -18.04
C GLY A 60 14.43 33.43 -18.66
N PHE A 61 15.06 34.17 -19.57
CA PHE A 61 16.42 33.82 -20.02
C PHE A 61 17.43 34.10 -18.90
N MET A 62 18.31 33.13 -18.65
CA MET A 62 19.53 33.39 -17.88
C MET A 62 20.65 33.74 -18.86
N VAL A 63 21.25 34.90 -18.68
CA VAL A 63 22.23 35.45 -19.61
C VAL A 63 23.51 35.75 -18.84
N THR A 64 24.53 34.94 -19.06
CA THR A 64 25.84 35.04 -18.39
C THR A 64 27.03 34.89 -19.34
N PRO A 65 27.03 35.52 -20.53
CA PRO A 65 28.11 35.35 -21.47
C PRO A 65 29.41 36.00 -20.96
N THR A 66 30.51 35.27 -21.05
CA THR A 66 31.84 35.75 -20.65
C THR A 66 32.66 36.26 -21.84
N ALA A 67 32.32 35.84 -23.06
CA ALA A 67 32.97 36.27 -24.29
C ALA A 67 31.99 36.23 -25.47
N ILE A 68 32.35 36.93 -26.55
CA ILE A 68 31.74 36.76 -27.87
C ILE A 68 32.66 35.92 -28.75
N THR A 69 32.09 35.16 -29.67
CA THR A 69 32.83 34.37 -30.65
C THR A 69 32.41 34.74 -32.08
N SER A 70 33.27 34.44 -33.05
CA SER A 70 33.06 34.74 -34.48
C SER A 70 32.62 36.19 -34.79
N PRO A 71 33.26 37.23 -34.20
CA PRO A 71 32.85 38.60 -34.45
C PRO A 71 33.14 39.01 -35.91
N VAL A 72 32.16 39.60 -36.57
CA VAL A 72 32.28 40.25 -37.88
C VAL A 72 31.90 41.72 -37.71
N GLY A 73 32.74 42.61 -38.24
CA GLY A 73 32.52 44.06 -38.13
C GLY A 73 32.87 44.66 -36.76
N LEU A 74 33.50 43.90 -35.87
CA LEU A 74 33.99 44.37 -34.56
C LEU A 74 35.51 44.25 -34.50
N ASP A 75 36.16 45.26 -33.92
CA ASP A 75 37.60 45.22 -33.62
C ASP A 75 37.87 44.22 -32.48
N ALA A 76 39.01 43.52 -32.52
CA ALA A 76 39.42 42.55 -31.51
C ALA A 76 39.62 43.16 -30.10
N ALA A 77 39.85 44.47 -30.01
CA ALA A 77 39.92 45.20 -28.74
C ALA A 77 38.54 45.44 -28.11
N SER A 78 37.44 45.25 -28.85
CA SER A 78 36.08 45.42 -28.33
C SER A 78 35.78 44.38 -27.25
N SER A 79 35.15 44.81 -26.16
CA SER A 79 35.01 43.98 -24.96
C SER A 79 33.55 43.72 -24.59
N LEU A 80 33.24 42.50 -24.19
CA LEU A 80 31.94 42.14 -23.60
C LEU A 80 31.93 42.45 -22.10
N SER A 81 30.81 43.01 -21.64
CA SER A 81 30.50 43.26 -20.23
C SER A 81 29.01 43.04 -20.00
N MET A 82 28.58 42.89 -18.75
CA MET A 82 27.16 42.79 -18.40
C MET A 82 26.67 44.12 -17.81
N LEU A 83 25.56 44.64 -18.33
CA LEU A 83 24.81 45.75 -17.74
C LEU A 83 23.54 45.18 -17.09
N GLY A 84 23.64 44.79 -15.82
CA GLY A 84 22.61 43.95 -15.20
C GLY A 84 22.53 42.60 -15.90
N THR A 85 21.40 42.27 -16.52
CA THR A 85 21.18 41.05 -17.31
C THR A 85 21.41 41.24 -18.82
N VAL A 86 21.80 42.44 -19.25
CA VAL A 86 21.93 42.79 -20.68
C VAL A 86 23.41 42.72 -21.09
N PRO A 87 23.79 41.79 -22.00
CA PRO A 87 25.08 41.80 -22.67
C PRO A 87 25.35 43.13 -23.36
N LYS A 88 26.46 43.76 -22.98
CA LYS A 88 26.94 45.04 -23.52
C LYS A 88 28.33 44.84 -24.13
N ILE A 89 28.41 44.94 -25.44
CA ILE A 89 29.68 44.98 -26.17
C ILE A 89 30.09 46.44 -26.30
N THR A 90 31.23 46.81 -25.73
CA THR A 90 31.80 48.17 -25.83
C THR A 90 32.80 48.20 -26.97
N ILE A 91 32.61 49.14 -27.89
CA ILE A 91 33.44 49.30 -29.09
C ILE A 91 34.77 49.96 -28.72
N ALA A 92 35.89 49.38 -29.14
CA ALA A 92 37.24 49.90 -28.85
C ALA A 92 38.13 49.87 -30.10
N ALA A 93 39.20 50.68 -30.07
CA ALA A 93 40.20 50.89 -31.13
C ALA A 93 39.66 51.45 -32.46
N THR A 94 38.72 50.76 -33.11
CA THR A 94 38.15 51.14 -34.41
C THR A 94 36.63 51.28 -34.31
N ALA A 95 36.08 52.37 -34.86
CA ALA A 95 34.62 52.55 -34.92
C ALA A 95 33.99 51.48 -35.84
N VAL A 96 32.80 51.00 -35.47
CA VAL A 96 32.03 50.07 -36.31
C VAL A 96 31.39 50.87 -37.44
N ALA A 97 31.74 50.58 -38.68
CA ALA A 97 31.14 51.24 -39.84
C ALA A 97 29.65 50.87 -40.01
N ALA A 98 28.90 51.73 -40.70
CA ALA A 98 27.55 51.36 -41.15
C ALA A 98 27.64 50.11 -42.05
N GLY A 99 26.80 49.11 -41.79
CA GLY A 99 26.87 47.79 -42.43
C GLY A 99 26.50 46.66 -41.47
N THR A 100 26.89 45.44 -41.85
CA THR A 100 26.57 44.24 -41.09
C THR A 100 27.57 43.99 -39.96
N VAL A 101 27.05 43.70 -38.78
CA VAL A 101 27.79 43.28 -37.59
C VAL A 101 27.19 41.96 -37.12
N SER A 102 28.02 40.98 -36.78
CA SER A 102 27.54 39.73 -36.20
C SER A 102 28.50 39.15 -35.17
N PHE A 103 27.98 38.38 -34.23
CA PHE A 103 28.74 37.71 -33.19
C PHE A 103 27.86 36.63 -32.54
N THR A 104 28.51 35.66 -31.89
CA THR A 104 27.83 34.60 -31.15
C THR A 104 28.06 34.77 -29.65
N LEU A 105 26.97 34.78 -28.87
CA LEU A 105 27.01 34.74 -27.40
C LEU A 105 27.00 33.27 -26.93
N ASN A 106 27.89 32.95 -25.99
CA ASN A 106 27.90 31.67 -25.27
C ASN A 106 27.63 31.92 -23.78
N GLY A 107 26.73 31.16 -23.16
CA GLY A 107 26.32 31.35 -21.76
C GLY A 107 24.90 31.89 -21.61
N VAL A 108 24.04 31.66 -22.61
CA VAL A 108 22.61 31.93 -22.55
C VAL A 108 21.88 30.62 -22.30
N PHE A 109 20.92 30.62 -21.37
CA PHE A 109 20.06 29.47 -21.09
C PHE A 109 18.62 29.82 -21.43
N ASN A 110 17.94 28.90 -22.11
CA ASN A 110 16.55 29.07 -22.51
C ASN A 110 15.62 29.11 -21.29
N PRO A 111 14.52 29.88 -21.34
CA PRO A 111 13.46 29.87 -20.32
C PRO A 111 12.70 28.54 -20.32
N GLY A 112 11.63 28.44 -19.53
CA GLY A 112 10.70 27.31 -19.61
C GLY A 112 9.95 27.27 -20.94
N VAL A 113 9.25 26.16 -21.18
CA VAL A 113 8.46 25.90 -22.38
C VAL A 113 7.44 27.01 -22.63
N GLY A 114 7.40 27.51 -23.86
CA GLY A 114 6.45 28.55 -24.26
C GLY A 114 6.98 29.47 -25.34
N ALA A 115 6.14 30.41 -25.76
CA ALA A 115 6.56 31.52 -26.62
C ALA A 115 7.24 32.60 -25.78
N THR A 116 8.42 33.06 -26.22
CA THR A 116 9.12 34.17 -25.58
C THR A 116 8.44 35.50 -25.95
N SER A 117 8.72 36.58 -25.23
CA SER A 117 8.51 37.91 -25.79
C SER A 117 9.53 38.19 -26.91
N PRO A 118 9.35 39.23 -27.73
CA PRO A 118 10.36 39.69 -28.68
C PRO A 118 11.67 40.08 -27.98
N PHE A 119 12.78 39.94 -28.68
CA PHE A 119 14.11 40.37 -28.22
C PHE A 119 14.41 41.75 -28.78
N ASP A 120 15.31 42.51 -28.16
CA ASP A 120 15.74 43.80 -28.69
C ASP A 120 17.26 43.90 -28.80
N VAL A 121 17.75 44.45 -29.91
CA VAL A 121 19.17 44.78 -30.11
C VAL A 121 19.26 46.28 -30.34
N SER A 122 20.05 46.97 -29.51
CA SER A 122 20.15 48.42 -29.56
C SER A 122 21.61 48.88 -29.59
N THR A 123 21.90 49.94 -30.33
CA THR A 123 23.22 50.54 -30.46
C THR A 123 23.24 51.91 -29.77
N TYR A 124 24.37 52.27 -29.16
CA TYR A 124 24.52 53.52 -28.40
C TYR A 124 25.85 54.19 -28.71
N ASN A 125 25.88 55.51 -28.65
CA ASN A 125 27.12 56.28 -28.75
C ASN A 125 27.93 56.23 -27.44
N ALA A 126 29.11 56.88 -27.43
CA ALA A 126 30.02 56.87 -26.28
C ALA A 126 29.46 57.53 -25.01
N THR A 127 28.48 58.42 -25.14
CA THR A 127 27.81 59.07 -24.00
C THR A 127 26.54 58.32 -23.57
N GLY A 128 26.19 57.21 -24.22
CA GLY A 128 25.04 56.38 -23.88
C GLY A 128 23.70 56.81 -24.51
N PHE A 129 23.71 57.70 -25.51
CA PHE A 129 22.50 57.98 -26.30
C PHE A 129 22.23 56.86 -27.29
N LEU A 130 20.95 56.48 -27.41
CA LEU A 130 20.48 55.49 -28.38
C LEU A 130 20.73 55.99 -29.80
N LEU A 131 21.36 55.15 -30.62
CA LEU A 131 21.58 55.39 -32.04
C LEU A 131 20.48 54.69 -32.85
N GLU A 132 20.39 53.37 -32.72
CA GLU A 132 19.40 52.54 -33.42
C GLU A 132 18.88 51.43 -32.51
N SER A 133 17.70 50.88 -32.83
CA SER A 133 17.13 49.72 -32.16
C SER A 133 16.39 48.85 -33.14
N ALA A 134 16.48 47.53 -32.95
CA ALA A 134 15.81 46.53 -33.75
C ALA A 134 15.15 45.49 -32.85
N THR A 135 13.86 45.23 -33.08
CA THR A 135 13.11 44.18 -32.40
C THR A 135 13.14 42.90 -33.22
N VAL A 136 13.50 41.80 -32.56
CA VAL A 136 13.57 40.46 -33.16
C VAL A 136 12.35 39.65 -32.71
N PRO A 137 11.66 38.94 -33.63
CA PRO A 137 10.48 38.15 -33.28
C PRO A 137 10.71 37.12 -32.18
N ALA A 138 9.65 36.83 -31.45
CA ALA A 138 9.57 35.79 -30.43
C ALA A 138 10.05 34.42 -30.95
N LYS A 139 10.59 33.60 -30.05
CA LYS A 139 10.93 32.19 -30.30
C LYS A 139 9.99 31.29 -29.51
N VAL A 140 9.88 30.04 -29.94
CA VAL A 140 9.12 29.00 -29.23
C VAL A 140 10.11 28.01 -28.63
N ILE A 141 10.13 27.93 -27.30
CA ILE A 141 10.96 27.01 -26.55
C ILE A 141 10.19 25.69 -26.37
N THR A 142 10.87 24.58 -26.66
CA THR A 142 10.32 23.21 -26.63
C THR A 142 10.66 22.49 -25.34
N ALA A 143 9.86 21.46 -25.01
CA ALA A 143 10.02 20.67 -23.79
C ALA A 143 11.36 19.91 -23.74
N ASN A 144 11.80 19.67 -22.51
CA ASN A 144 12.94 18.82 -22.20
C ASN A 144 12.47 17.62 -21.37
N ASP A 145 12.48 16.43 -21.98
CA ASP A 145 11.95 15.20 -21.39
C ASP A 145 13.01 14.40 -20.60
N ALA A 146 14.17 14.98 -20.33
CA ALA A 146 15.29 14.29 -19.67
C ALA A 146 15.24 14.30 -18.13
N LEU A 147 14.10 14.68 -17.52
CA LEU A 147 13.96 14.64 -16.06
C LEU A 147 13.82 13.19 -15.59
N ILE A 148 14.57 12.82 -14.55
CA ILE A 148 14.33 11.56 -13.83
C ILE A 148 13.93 11.91 -12.41
N ALA A 149 12.80 11.40 -11.95
CA ALA A 149 12.30 11.65 -10.61
C ALA A 149 11.75 10.37 -9.98
N SER A 150 11.92 10.26 -8.66
CA SER A 150 11.28 9.23 -7.85
C SER A 150 10.74 9.85 -6.58
N VAL A 151 9.55 9.40 -6.18
CA VAL A 151 8.86 9.85 -4.98
C VAL A 151 8.46 8.60 -4.21
N SER A 152 8.87 8.49 -2.95
CA SER A 152 8.52 7.36 -2.09
C SER A 152 8.01 7.83 -0.74
N SER A 153 6.98 7.15 -0.24
CA SER A 153 6.38 7.44 1.07
C SER A 153 5.90 6.18 1.75
N ASN A 154 5.29 6.36 2.92
CA ASN A 154 4.61 5.29 3.61
C ASN A 154 3.33 4.88 2.83
N SER A 155 3.00 3.60 2.85
CA SER A 155 1.81 3.02 2.20
C SER A 155 0.55 3.09 3.06
N THR A 156 0.56 3.75 4.21
CA THR A 156 -0.57 3.70 5.16
C THR A 156 -1.60 4.80 4.88
N ALA A 157 -2.87 4.41 4.74
CA ALA A 157 -3.97 5.34 4.55
C ALA A 157 -4.07 6.36 5.69
N GLY A 158 -4.30 7.64 5.36
CA GLY A 158 -4.42 8.72 6.33
C GLY A 158 -3.14 9.11 7.09
N ALA A 159 -2.01 8.45 6.81
CA ALA A 159 -0.76 8.76 7.46
C ALA A 159 -0.12 10.04 6.91
N ASN A 160 0.36 10.89 7.83
CA ASN A 160 1.19 12.07 7.53
C ASN A 160 2.63 11.78 7.97
N ARG A 161 3.39 11.13 7.10
CA ARG A 161 4.82 10.81 7.31
C ARG A 161 5.68 11.50 6.26
N PRO A 162 6.99 11.63 6.50
CA PRO A 162 7.88 12.24 5.53
C PRO A 162 7.87 11.51 4.18
N TRP A 163 7.89 12.29 3.10
CA TRP A 163 8.00 11.83 1.72
C TRP A 163 9.42 12.09 1.22
N GLN A 164 10.08 11.07 0.66
CA GLN A 164 11.39 11.22 0.07
C GLN A 164 11.25 11.49 -1.42
N VAL A 165 11.86 12.57 -1.88
CA VAL A 165 11.87 12.97 -3.29
C VAL A 165 13.30 12.97 -3.80
N THR A 166 13.52 12.35 -4.95
CA THR A 166 14.77 12.43 -5.69
C THR A 166 14.49 12.98 -7.07
N VAL A 167 15.21 14.02 -7.48
CA VAL A 167 15.10 14.69 -8.77
C VAL A 167 16.48 14.74 -9.41
N THR A 168 16.63 14.17 -10.60
CA THR A 168 17.83 14.30 -11.42
C THR A 168 17.50 15.22 -12.59
N SER A 169 18.00 16.45 -12.51
CA SER A 169 17.80 17.46 -13.56
C SER A 169 18.94 17.40 -14.56
N ALA A 170 18.59 17.50 -15.85
CA ALA A 170 19.55 17.53 -16.96
C ALA A 170 19.96 18.97 -17.34
N VAL A 171 19.36 19.97 -16.71
CA VAL A 171 19.59 21.39 -16.98
C VAL A 171 20.11 22.10 -15.74
N THR A 172 20.70 23.27 -15.94
CA THR A 172 20.99 24.17 -14.82
C THR A 172 19.68 24.78 -14.35
N LEU A 173 19.45 24.79 -13.04
CA LEU A 173 18.31 25.46 -12.41
C LEU A 173 18.81 26.77 -11.79
N PRO A 174 18.58 27.91 -12.45
CA PRO A 174 18.83 29.24 -11.90
C PRO A 174 18.32 29.49 -10.49
N ALA A 175 18.93 30.46 -9.81
CA ALA A 175 18.25 31.16 -8.72
C ALA A 175 16.88 31.70 -9.20
N GLY A 176 15.83 31.43 -8.42
CA GLY A 176 14.43 31.66 -8.76
C GLY A 176 13.72 30.44 -9.36
N SER A 177 14.42 29.40 -9.79
CA SER A 177 13.80 28.18 -10.30
C SER A 177 13.03 27.43 -9.23
N ILE A 178 12.07 26.61 -9.64
CA ILE A 178 11.18 25.89 -8.72
C ILE A 178 11.23 24.40 -9.03
N MET A 179 11.56 23.57 -8.04
CA MET A 179 11.25 22.13 -8.08
C MET A 179 9.85 21.92 -7.51
N ARG A 180 8.95 21.34 -8.28
CA ARG A 180 7.55 21.12 -7.91
C ARG A 180 7.22 19.64 -7.87
N VAL A 181 6.48 19.24 -6.84
CA VAL A 181 5.77 17.96 -6.77
C VAL A 181 4.28 18.26 -6.69
N THR A 182 3.54 17.86 -7.73
CA THR A 182 2.08 17.99 -7.79
C THR A 182 1.45 16.69 -7.32
N PHE A 183 0.71 16.77 -6.23
CA PHE A 183 -0.07 15.65 -5.70
C PHE A 183 -1.48 15.63 -6.31
N PRO A 184 -2.05 14.45 -6.59
CA PRO A 184 -3.45 14.33 -6.98
C PRO A 184 -4.41 14.88 -5.90
N ALA A 185 -5.63 15.26 -6.30
CA ALA A 185 -6.61 15.94 -5.45
C ALA A 185 -7.02 15.19 -4.17
N ARG A 186 -6.84 13.88 -4.15
CA ARG A 186 -7.13 13.02 -2.99
C ARG A 186 -6.16 13.20 -1.83
N TYR A 187 -4.91 13.61 -2.10
CA TYR A 187 -3.94 13.85 -1.04
C TYR A 187 -4.26 15.17 -0.35
N VAL A 188 -4.08 15.21 0.97
CA VAL A 188 -4.24 16.45 1.72
C VAL A 188 -2.86 17.05 1.94
N VAL A 189 -2.57 18.13 1.22
CA VAL A 189 -1.33 18.89 1.33
C VAL A 189 -1.54 20.07 2.28
N GLN A 190 -0.88 20.05 3.44
CA GLN A 190 -0.89 21.16 4.42
C GLN A 190 0.38 22.01 4.31
N SER A 191 0.74 22.83 5.31
CA SER A 191 2.01 23.57 5.26
C SER A 191 3.18 22.59 5.24
N VAL A 192 3.90 22.56 4.10
CA VAL A 192 4.98 21.60 3.90
C VAL A 192 6.31 22.14 4.38
N GLY A 193 6.89 21.44 5.35
CA GLY A 193 8.28 21.61 5.77
C GLY A 193 9.21 20.74 4.92
N VAL A 194 10.44 21.22 4.73
CA VAL A 194 11.55 20.45 4.14
C VAL A 194 12.53 20.14 5.24
N LEU A 195 12.73 18.84 5.55
CA LEU A 195 13.57 18.43 6.67
C LEU A 195 15.04 18.30 6.29
N ASP A 196 15.31 17.60 5.20
CA ASP A 196 16.65 17.22 4.79
C ASP A 196 16.80 17.51 3.30
N THR A 197 18.01 17.92 2.90
CA THR A 197 18.38 18.11 1.51
C THR A 197 19.74 17.50 1.22
N THR A 198 19.95 17.02 0.00
CA THR A 198 21.23 16.48 -0.47
C THR A 198 21.46 16.93 -1.91
N GLY A 199 22.69 17.34 -2.22
CA GLY A 199 23.07 17.85 -3.55
C GLY A 199 22.98 19.37 -3.71
N PHE A 200 22.36 20.10 -2.76
CA PHE A 200 22.14 21.55 -2.87
C PHE A 200 23.37 22.42 -2.55
N GLY A 201 24.42 21.86 -1.93
CA GLY A 201 25.65 22.61 -1.61
C GLY A 201 25.37 23.85 -0.74
N ALA A 202 25.88 25.01 -1.15
CA ALA A 202 25.66 26.30 -0.47
C ALA A 202 24.36 27.02 -0.91
N THR A 203 23.58 26.42 -1.80
CA THR A 203 22.33 26.98 -2.30
C THR A 203 21.25 26.91 -1.23
N THR A 204 20.66 28.04 -0.88
CA THR A 204 19.50 28.10 0.01
C THR A 204 18.21 27.90 -0.78
N TYR A 205 17.16 27.50 -0.07
CA TYR A 205 15.85 27.21 -0.64
C TYR A 205 14.72 27.75 0.22
N SER A 206 13.55 27.92 -0.39
CA SER A 206 12.29 28.20 0.30
C SER A 206 11.24 27.19 -0.15
N SER A 207 10.36 26.78 0.76
CA SER A 207 9.24 25.90 0.44
C SER A 207 7.90 26.59 0.64
N TRP A 208 6.94 26.32 -0.25
CA TRP A 208 5.57 26.80 -0.14
C TRP A 208 4.63 25.85 -0.86
N THR A 209 3.34 25.97 -0.56
CA THR A 209 2.29 25.20 -1.23
C THR A 209 1.39 26.09 -2.07
N SER A 210 0.86 25.55 -3.16
CA SER A 210 -0.15 26.20 -3.99
C SER A 210 -1.18 25.15 -4.42
N GLY A 211 -2.29 25.07 -3.67
CA GLY A 211 -3.20 23.92 -3.80
C GLY A 211 -2.47 22.63 -3.42
N ASN A 212 -2.43 21.66 -4.34
CA ASN A 212 -1.73 20.38 -4.14
C ASN A 212 -0.29 20.38 -4.70
N ASP A 213 0.21 21.53 -5.15
CA ASP A 213 1.59 21.70 -5.53
C ASP A 213 2.45 21.99 -4.31
N VAL A 214 3.48 21.19 -4.12
CA VAL A 214 4.56 21.45 -3.17
C VAL A 214 5.74 21.99 -3.95
N ASN A 215 6.11 23.24 -3.69
CA ASN A 215 7.16 23.95 -4.41
C ASN A 215 8.39 24.14 -3.52
N LEU A 216 9.57 23.93 -4.11
CA LEU A 216 10.88 24.21 -3.55
C LEU A 216 11.62 25.19 -4.46
N GLY A 217 11.70 26.45 -4.05
CA GLY A 217 12.38 27.51 -4.79
C GLY A 217 13.87 27.55 -4.50
N VAL A 218 14.67 27.65 -5.56
CA VAL A 218 16.12 27.84 -5.51
C VAL A 218 16.42 29.32 -5.28
N ALA A 219 17.22 29.71 -4.28
CA ALA A 219 17.37 31.12 -3.91
C ALA A 219 18.74 31.75 -4.21
N THR A 220 19.84 31.22 -3.66
CA THR A 220 21.15 31.93 -3.71
C THR A 220 22.02 31.63 -4.91
N PHE A 221 22.22 30.35 -5.24
CA PHE A 221 23.13 29.93 -6.32
C PHE A 221 22.42 28.96 -7.27
N PRO A 222 22.77 28.98 -8.57
CA PRO A 222 22.21 28.04 -9.53
C PRO A 222 22.62 26.60 -9.19
N LEU A 223 21.69 25.67 -9.35
CA LEU A 223 21.95 24.24 -9.25
C LEU A 223 22.34 23.71 -10.63
N VAL A 224 23.51 23.09 -10.75
CA VAL A 224 24.00 22.51 -12.02
C VAL A 224 23.24 21.21 -12.37
N PRO A 225 23.35 20.66 -13.60
CA PRO A 225 22.79 19.34 -13.89
C PRO A 225 23.30 18.29 -12.89
N GLY A 226 22.38 17.50 -12.32
CA GLY A 226 22.71 16.58 -11.23
C GLY A 226 21.50 16.05 -10.48
N THR A 227 21.76 15.23 -9.46
CA THR A 227 20.75 14.60 -8.61
C THR A 227 20.60 15.32 -7.28
N TYR A 228 19.36 15.66 -6.95
CA TYR A 228 18.95 16.39 -5.76
C TYR A 228 17.95 15.55 -4.97
N LYS A 229 18.14 15.46 -3.67
CA LYS A 229 17.22 14.75 -2.77
C LYS A 229 16.68 15.70 -1.72
N TYR A 230 15.41 15.57 -1.39
CA TYR A 230 14.80 16.32 -0.30
C TYR A 230 13.63 15.57 0.32
N THR A 231 13.39 15.86 1.60
CA THR A 231 12.33 15.22 2.39
C THR A 231 11.21 16.22 2.66
N LEU A 232 10.01 15.93 2.16
CA LEU A 232 8.80 16.72 2.39
C LEU A 232 8.03 16.19 3.61
N GLN A 233 7.38 17.06 4.38
CA GLN A 233 6.44 16.70 5.46
C GLN A 233 5.11 17.46 5.32
N GLY A 234 4.05 17.02 5.98
CA GLY A 234 2.76 17.72 5.93
C GLY A 234 1.86 17.28 4.77
N ILE A 235 2.19 16.17 4.12
CA ILE A 235 1.33 15.50 3.14
C ILE A 235 0.67 14.31 3.81
N THR A 236 -0.66 14.30 3.85
CA THR A 236 -1.44 13.19 4.37
C THR A 236 -1.92 12.30 3.22
N ASN A 237 -1.67 11.00 3.34
CA ASN A 237 -2.17 10.00 2.42
C ASN A 237 -3.70 9.97 2.40
N PRO A 238 -4.33 9.73 1.25
CA PRO A 238 -5.77 9.48 1.19
C PRO A 238 -6.15 8.12 1.77
N GLY A 239 -7.42 7.70 1.64
CA GLY A 239 -7.83 6.33 1.93
C GLY A 239 -7.17 5.28 1.04
N SER A 240 -7.35 4.02 1.42
CA SER A 240 -6.69 2.85 0.81
C SER A 240 -7.09 2.65 -0.66
N SER A 241 -6.13 2.28 -1.51
CA SER A 241 -6.32 2.03 -2.95
C SER A 241 -6.80 0.61 -3.29
N CYS A 242 -6.62 -0.33 -2.38
CA CYS A 242 -6.81 -1.76 -2.63
C CYS A 242 -7.64 -2.47 -1.55
N ASN A 243 -8.06 -1.77 -0.49
CA ASN A 243 -8.77 -2.34 0.66
C ASN A 243 -8.05 -3.53 1.34
N GLN A 244 -6.71 -3.51 1.37
CA GLN A 244 -5.86 -4.53 2.02
C GLN A 244 -5.12 -3.97 3.24
N PHE A 245 -4.71 -4.86 4.16
CA PHE A 245 -3.98 -4.51 5.39
C PHE A 245 -2.45 -4.66 5.31
N TYR A 246 -1.93 -5.26 4.23
CA TYR A 246 -0.51 -5.58 4.05
C TYR A 246 -0.08 -5.27 2.62
N ASP A 247 1.15 -4.81 2.46
CA ASP A 247 1.64 -4.19 1.23
C ASP A 247 1.69 -5.18 0.07
N GLU A 248 2.03 -6.45 0.32
CA GLU A 248 2.19 -7.49 -0.71
C GLU A 248 0.87 -7.83 -1.42
N ALA A 249 -0.28 -7.64 -0.76
CA ALA A 249 -1.59 -7.82 -1.40
C ALA A 249 -2.09 -6.55 -2.10
N CYS A 250 -1.45 -5.40 -1.90
CA CYS A 250 -1.89 -4.12 -2.45
C CYS A 250 -1.16 -3.78 -3.74
N VAL A 251 -1.71 -4.20 -4.88
CA VAL A 251 -1.10 -3.95 -6.20
C VAL A 251 -1.65 -2.71 -6.91
N THR A 252 -2.82 -2.24 -6.51
CA THR A 252 -3.45 -1.06 -7.11
C THR A 252 -2.89 0.20 -6.48
N ALA A 253 -2.24 1.04 -7.27
CA ALA A 253 -1.85 2.39 -6.88
C ALA A 253 -2.94 3.40 -7.22
N TRP A 254 -2.88 4.56 -6.56
CA TRP A 254 -3.64 5.74 -6.98
C TRP A 254 -3.05 6.38 -8.25
N GLU A 255 -3.59 7.54 -8.63
CA GLU A 255 -3.08 8.34 -9.73
C GLU A 255 -1.62 8.74 -9.52
N ASN A 256 -0.87 8.77 -10.62
CA ASN A 256 0.53 9.19 -10.61
C ASN A 256 0.69 10.62 -10.09
N LEU A 257 1.82 10.87 -9.43
CA LEU A 257 2.28 12.22 -9.12
C LEU A 257 2.95 12.84 -10.34
N VAL A 258 3.12 14.16 -10.32
CA VAL A 258 3.92 14.87 -11.34
C VAL A 258 5.04 15.61 -10.65
N VAL A 259 6.28 15.39 -11.10
CA VAL A 259 7.45 16.13 -10.64
C VAL A 259 7.94 17.00 -11.79
N SER A 260 8.16 18.28 -11.54
CA SER A 260 8.64 19.22 -12.55
C SER A 260 9.68 20.19 -12.00
N THR A 261 10.51 20.71 -12.90
CA THR A 261 11.39 21.85 -12.65
C THR A 261 10.90 23.00 -13.49
N LEU A 262 10.76 24.18 -12.91
CA LEU A 262 10.14 25.36 -13.53
C LEU A 262 11.09 26.56 -13.44
N ASP A 263 10.92 27.52 -14.34
CA ASP A 263 11.53 28.83 -14.23
C ASP A 263 10.85 29.70 -13.15
N VAL A 264 11.38 30.91 -12.93
CA VAL A 264 10.86 31.88 -11.94
C VAL A 264 9.42 32.33 -12.22
N ASN A 265 8.95 32.19 -13.46
CA ASN A 265 7.59 32.54 -13.86
C ASN A 265 6.64 31.33 -13.80
N GLY A 266 7.14 30.14 -13.45
CA GLY A 266 6.36 28.91 -13.39
C GLY A 266 6.23 28.17 -14.73
N ASN A 267 7.02 28.51 -15.74
CA ASN A 267 7.05 27.74 -16.99
C ASN A 267 7.96 26.52 -16.83
N THR A 268 7.53 25.38 -17.35
CA THR A 268 8.24 24.09 -17.18
C THR A 268 9.55 24.06 -17.94
N PHE A 269 10.65 23.77 -17.26
CA PHE A 269 11.88 23.29 -17.91
C PHE A 269 11.74 21.81 -18.27
N GLN A 270 11.41 20.98 -17.28
CA GLN A 270 11.32 19.53 -17.42
C GLN A 270 10.19 18.99 -16.54
N SER A 271 9.56 17.88 -16.92
CA SER A 271 8.48 17.24 -16.16
C SER A 271 8.48 15.73 -16.34
N MET A 272 8.07 14.99 -15.30
CA MET A 272 7.94 13.54 -15.30
C MET A 272 6.71 13.12 -14.48
N SER A 273 5.96 12.16 -14.99
CA SER A 273 4.93 11.45 -14.22
C SER A 273 5.59 10.33 -13.41
N VAL A 274 5.35 10.31 -12.10
CA VAL A 274 5.92 9.33 -11.16
C VAL A 274 4.80 8.44 -10.62
N PRO A 275 4.90 7.12 -10.75
CA PRO A 275 3.90 6.21 -10.18
C PRO A 275 3.73 6.41 -8.69
N ALA A 276 2.48 6.47 -8.23
CA ALA A 276 2.18 6.49 -6.80
C ALA A 276 2.40 5.12 -6.16
N THR A 277 2.69 5.11 -4.87
CA THR A 277 2.74 3.90 -4.07
C THR A 277 1.32 3.40 -3.77
N PRO A 278 1.04 2.09 -3.85
CA PRO A 278 -0.19 1.52 -3.32
C PRO A 278 -0.40 1.88 -1.84
N ILE A 279 -1.67 2.09 -1.44
CA ILE A 279 -2.03 2.53 -0.10
C ILE A 279 -2.92 1.47 0.56
N ILE A 280 -2.43 0.91 1.66
CA ILE A 280 -3.13 -0.05 2.52
C ILE A 280 -3.97 0.67 3.58
N LYS A 281 -5.06 0.05 4.01
CA LYS A 281 -5.85 0.52 5.16
C LYS A 281 -5.17 0.13 6.47
N SER A 282 -5.44 0.91 7.51
CA SER A 282 -4.98 0.64 8.86
C SER A 282 -5.96 -0.24 9.65
N ASN A 283 -5.43 -0.98 10.62
CA ASN A 283 -6.27 -1.68 11.59
C ASN A 283 -6.83 -0.69 12.61
N LEU A 284 -8.15 -0.66 12.75
CA LEU A 284 -8.82 0.04 13.84
C LEU A 284 -8.67 -0.81 15.11
N ARG A 285 -7.66 -0.48 15.93
CA ARG A 285 -7.18 -1.35 17.02
C ARG A 285 -8.18 -1.55 18.16
N PHE A 286 -9.13 -0.65 18.31
CA PHE A 286 -10.16 -0.76 19.34
C PHE A 286 -11.46 -0.15 18.84
N ALA A 287 -12.51 -0.97 18.82
CA ALA A 287 -13.87 -0.52 18.74
C ALA A 287 -14.76 -1.37 19.64
N ARG A 288 -15.90 -0.79 20.00
CA ARG A 288 -16.93 -1.42 20.80
C ARG A 288 -18.27 -0.84 20.39
N VAL A 289 -19.22 -1.73 20.14
CA VAL A 289 -20.63 -1.38 19.96
C VAL A 289 -21.43 -2.07 21.06
N ARG A 290 -22.26 -1.32 21.79
CA ARG A 290 -23.14 -1.88 22.82
C ARG A 290 -24.50 -1.24 22.81
N THR A 291 -25.54 -2.06 22.91
CA THR A 291 -26.91 -1.61 23.17
C THR A 291 -27.10 -1.29 24.65
N ALA A 292 -28.00 -0.36 24.95
CA ALA A 292 -28.35 0.00 26.32
C ALA A 292 -29.18 -1.09 27.00
N LEU A 293 -30.08 -1.73 26.25
CA LEU A 293 -30.80 -2.93 26.68
C LEU A 293 -30.25 -4.17 25.97
N THR A 294 -30.32 -5.32 26.63
CA THR A 294 -29.91 -6.63 26.08
C THR A 294 -31.08 -7.60 25.92
N THR A 295 -32.30 -7.19 26.28
CA THR A 295 -33.52 -7.98 26.06
C THR A 295 -33.72 -8.21 24.56
N PRO A 296 -33.98 -9.44 24.08
CA PRO A 296 -34.21 -9.72 22.66
C PRO A 296 -35.36 -8.90 22.07
N ASN A 297 -35.29 -8.59 20.76
CA ASN A 297 -36.34 -7.91 19.99
C ASN A 297 -36.88 -6.62 20.62
N THR A 298 -36.02 -5.86 21.30
CA THR A 298 -36.39 -4.68 22.07
C THR A 298 -35.76 -3.43 21.45
N VAL A 299 -36.58 -2.40 21.22
CA VAL A 299 -36.09 -1.09 20.75
C VAL A 299 -35.32 -0.40 21.88
N THR A 300 -34.12 0.06 21.58
CA THR A 300 -33.19 0.67 22.51
C THR A 300 -32.24 1.63 21.79
N SER A 301 -31.24 2.14 22.49
CA SER A 301 -30.12 2.88 21.91
C SER A 301 -28.87 2.00 21.88
N ALA A 302 -27.94 2.32 20.99
CA ALA A 302 -26.61 1.72 20.98
C ALA A 302 -25.55 2.82 20.96
N TYR A 303 -24.48 2.66 21.73
CA TYR A 303 -23.31 3.52 21.61
C TYR A 303 -22.19 2.80 20.87
N VAL A 304 -21.46 3.58 20.10
CA VAL A 304 -20.22 3.19 19.42
C VAL A 304 -19.09 3.94 20.10
N LEU A 305 -18.03 3.22 20.47
CA LEU A 305 -16.82 3.75 21.07
C LEU A 305 -15.62 3.16 20.35
N PHE A 306 -14.72 3.99 19.84
CA PHE A 306 -13.52 3.51 19.16
C PHE A 306 -12.32 4.45 19.33
N ASN A 307 -11.14 3.96 18.99
CA ASN A 307 -9.91 4.75 18.91
C ASN A 307 -9.54 4.90 17.44
N THR A 308 -9.15 6.10 17.04
CA THR A 308 -8.65 6.38 15.69
C THR A 308 -7.18 6.77 15.76
N MET A 309 -6.37 6.12 14.94
CA MET A 309 -4.92 6.34 14.84
C MET A 309 -4.56 7.24 13.65
N THR A 310 -5.57 7.68 12.89
CA THR A 310 -5.45 8.62 11.78
C THR A 310 -6.44 9.76 11.94
N VAL A 311 -6.20 10.87 11.25
CA VAL A 311 -7.18 11.95 11.18
C VAL A 311 -8.32 11.52 10.26
N ILE A 312 -9.58 11.70 10.69
CA ILE A 312 -10.74 11.57 9.82
C ILE A 312 -11.05 12.99 9.28
N PRO A 313 -10.86 13.24 7.98
CA PRO A 313 -10.97 14.58 7.43
C PRO A 313 -12.40 15.11 7.45
N VAL A 314 -12.56 16.43 7.33
CA VAL A 314 -13.88 17.03 7.05
C VAL A 314 -14.42 16.44 5.74
N GLY A 315 -15.70 16.08 5.75
CA GLY A 315 -16.35 15.36 4.66
C GLY A 315 -16.13 13.84 4.69
N GLY A 316 -15.14 13.35 5.44
CA GLY A 316 -14.92 11.92 5.65
C GLY A 316 -16.00 11.29 6.54
N HIS A 317 -16.00 9.95 6.59
CA HIS A 317 -17.08 9.22 7.25
C HIS A 317 -16.63 8.22 8.32
N ILE A 318 -17.46 8.06 9.35
CA ILE A 318 -17.41 6.93 10.29
C ILE A 318 -18.58 6.01 9.95
N VAL A 319 -18.30 4.81 9.48
CA VAL A 319 -19.29 3.85 9.00
C VAL A 319 -19.34 2.69 9.99
N VAL A 320 -20.52 2.40 10.52
CA VAL A 320 -20.73 1.28 11.44
C VAL A 320 -21.83 0.38 10.89
N THR A 321 -21.48 -0.88 10.65
CA THR A 321 -22.39 -1.89 10.14
C THR A 321 -22.73 -2.87 11.26
N PHE A 322 -24.02 -2.99 11.53
CA PHE A 322 -24.58 -3.93 12.48
C PHE A 322 -24.72 -5.30 11.80
N PRO A 323 -24.51 -6.40 12.55
CA PRO A 323 -24.73 -7.73 12.03
C PRO A 323 -26.22 -7.97 11.76
N THR A 324 -26.50 -8.96 10.91
CA THR A 324 -27.87 -9.40 10.60
C THR A 324 -28.63 -9.76 11.87
N GLY A 325 -29.93 -9.45 11.90
CA GLY A 325 -30.80 -9.69 13.06
C GLY A 325 -31.06 -8.45 13.91
N PHE A 326 -30.16 -7.46 13.89
CA PHE A 326 -30.51 -6.11 14.33
C PHE A 326 -31.47 -5.46 13.33
N THR A 327 -32.23 -4.48 13.79
CA THR A 327 -32.89 -3.52 12.90
C THR A 327 -32.59 -2.10 13.36
N LEU A 328 -32.28 -1.22 12.42
CA LEU A 328 -32.04 0.20 12.70
C LEU A 328 -33.19 1.01 12.12
N SER A 329 -33.76 1.91 12.92
CA SER A 329 -34.76 2.86 12.44
C SER A 329 -34.10 3.92 11.56
N PRO A 330 -34.55 4.13 10.30
CA PRO A 330 -34.07 5.23 9.46
C PRO A 330 -34.36 6.61 10.05
N ALA A 331 -35.36 6.72 10.94
CA ALA A 331 -35.69 7.93 11.68
C ALA A 331 -34.95 8.05 13.02
N GLY A 332 -34.03 7.12 13.31
CA GLY A 332 -33.17 7.17 14.50
C GLY A 332 -32.29 8.41 14.50
N THR A 333 -32.01 8.92 15.69
CA THR A 333 -31.14 10.09 15.90
C THR A 333 -29.75 9.65 16.35
N VAL A 334 -28.73 10.44 16.00
CA VAL A 334 -27.35 10.23 16.45
C VAL A 334 -26.90 11.41 17.29
N MET A 335 -26.43 11.12 18.51
CA MET A 335 -25.83 12.09 19.42
C MET A 335 -24.31 11.92 19.41
N PHE A 336 -23.58 12.96 19.03
CA PHE A 336 -22.12 12.97 19.06
C PHE A 336 -21.64 13.25 20.48
N ASN A 337 -21.06 12.25 21.13
CA ASN A 337 -20.72 12.33 22.55
C ASN A 337 -19.27 12.76 22.80
N ASN A 338 -18.33 12.35 21.94
CA ASN A 338 -16.92 12.70 22.08
C ASN A 338 -16.17 12.63 20.75
N GLY A 339 -15.27 13.58 20.52
CA GLY A 339 -14.34 13.58 19.39
C GLY A 339 -14.94 13.96 18.02
N ILE A 340 -16.27 14.07 17.91
CA ILE A 340 -16.98 14.42 16.66
C ILE A 340 -17.64 15.78 16.83
N ASN A 341 -17.50 16.66 15.84
CA ASN A 341 -18.11 17.99 15.86
C ASN A 341 -19.64 17.90 15.85
N SER A 342 -20.33 18.73 16.62
CA SER A 342 -21.80 18.74 16.72
C SER A 342 -22.52 19.11 15.42
N MET A 343 -21.83 19.75 14.48
CA MET A 343 -22.34 20.06 13.13
C MET A 343 -22.27 18.88 12.15
N SER A 344 -21.64 17.77 12.56
CA SER A 344 -21.60 16.54 11.76
C SER A 344 -23.01 16.01 11.57
N THR A 345 -23.22 15.17 10.55
CA THR A 345 -24.52 14.57 10.28
C THR A 345 -24.42 13.05 10.30
N ALA A 346 -25.54 12.36 10.40
CA ALA A 346 -25.56 10.91 10.32
C ALA A 346 -26.75 10.45 9.47
N THR A 347 -26.54 9.40 8.68
CA THR A 347 -27.56 8.71 7.91
C THR A 347 -27.63 7.26 8.36
N ILE A 348 -28.85 6.72 8.46
CA ILE A 348 -29.10 5.32 8.80
C ILE A 348 -29.75 4.68 7.59
N SER A 349 -29.13 3.63 7.06
CA SER A 349 -29.63 2.89 5.90
C SER A 349 -29.41 1.39 6.11
N GLY A 350 -30.52 0.64 6.17
CA GLY A 350 -30.48 -0.79 6.46
C GLY A 350 -29.85 -1.09 7.82
N LEU A 351 -28.71 -1.78 7.82
CA LEU A 351 -27.94 -2.13 9.01
C LEU A 351 -26.75 -1.20 9.26
N THR A 352 -26.60 -0.14 8.47
CA THR A 352 -25.44 0.74 8.52
C THR A 352 -25.84 2.12 9.01
N VAL A 353 -25.06 2.66 9.94
CA VAL A 353 -25.05 4.08 10.28
C VAL A 353 -23.77 4.70 9.75
N GLN A 354 -23.90 5.78 8.98
CA GLN A 354 -22.78 6.54 8.43
C GLN A 354 -22.82 7.95 9.00
N VAL A 355 -21.79 8.33 9.74
CA VAL A 355 -21.59 9.70 10.24
C VAL A 355 -20.69 10.44 9.26
N THR A 356 -21.11 11.61 8.78
CA THR A 356 -20.31 12.50 7.94
C THR A 356 -19.75 13.63 8.79
N VAL A 357 -18.42 13.70 8.87
CA VAL A 357 -17.68 14.67 9.68
C VAL A 357 -17.80 16.07 9.07
N ALA A 358 -18.19 17.08 9.86
CA ALA A 358 -18.33 18.45 9.40
C ALA A 358 -17.58 19.46 10.29
N SER A 359 -17.31 20.65 9.73
CA SER A 359 -16.67 21.82 10.37
C SER A 359 -15.22 21.64 10.83
N SER A 360 -14.86 20.51 11.44
CA SER A 360 -13.51 20.21 11.90
C SER A 360 -13.23 18.71 11.79
N SER A 361 -12.01 18.34 11.39
CA SER A 361 -11.59 16.93 11.33
C SER A 361 -11.63 16.25 12.70
N VAL A 362 -11.88 14.95 12.74
CA VAL A 362 -11.69 14.14 13.96
C VAL A 362 -10.20 13.88 14.12
N ALA A 363 -9.61 14.44 15.17
CA ALA A 363 -8.19 14.24 15.50
C ALA A 363 -7.91 12.80 15.96
N ILE A 364 -6.65 12.40 15.82
CA ILE A 364 -6.10 11.15 16.38
C ILE A 364 -6.35 11.17 17.89
N GLN A 365 -7.18 10.26 18.38
CA GLN A 365 -7.53 10.19 19.79
C GLN A 365 -8.14 8.84 20.16
N ASN A 366 -8.08 8.56 21.47
CA ASN A 366 -8.81 7.46 22.06
C ASN A 366 -10.23 7.90 22.46
N GLY A 367 -11.20 7.01 22.29
CA GLY A 367 -12.54 7.18 22.82
C GLY A 367 -13.47 8.08 22.01
N VAL A 368 -13.32 8.14 20.68
CA VAL A 368 -14.33 8.72 19.79
C VAL A 368 -15.65 8.00 20.03
N LYS A 369 -16.73 8.75 20.31
CA LYS A 369 -17.99 8.18 20.80
C LYS A 369 -19.21 8.87 20.21
N PHE A 370 -20.19 8.09 19.79
CA PHE A 370 -21.54 8.55 19.50
C PHE A 370 -22.59 7.52 19.92
N THR A 371 -23.82 7.98 20.10
CA THR A 371 -24.96 7.15 20.51
C THR A 371 -26.07 7.27 19.48
N LEU A 372 -26.57 6.15 19.01
CA LEU A 372 -27.63 6.00 18.02
C LEU A 372 -28.91 5.53 18.75
N SER A 373 -30.06 6.11 18.40
CA SER A 373 -31.38 5.69 18.91
C SER A 373 -32.14 4.85 17.89
N GLY A 374 -33.17 4.11 18.35
CA GLY A 374 -34.00 3.31 17.43
C GLY A 374 -33.32 2.04 16.93
N VAL A 375 -32.47 1.42 17.76
CA VAL A 375 -31.86 0.12 17.50
C VAL A 375 -32.73 -0.95 18.12
N THR A 376 -33.23 -1.90 17.32
CA THR A 376 -33.87 -3.10 17.87
C THR A 376 -32.80 -4.18 18.05
N THR A 377 -32.68 -4.68 19.28
CA THR A 377 -31.82 -5.82 19.60
C THR A 377 -32.29 -7.08 18.84
N PRO A 378 -31.37 -7.99 18.45
CA PRO A 378 -31.73 -9.20 17.72
C PRO A 378 -32.58 -10.23 18.49
N PRO A 379 -32.86 -11.39 17.89
CA PRO A 379 -33.18 -12.61 18.62
C PRO A 379 -32.03 -13.11 19.53
N LEU A 380 -32.37 -13.95 20.53
CA LEU A 380 -31.46 -14.42 21.60
C LEU A 380 -30.20 -15.17 21.10
N HIS A 381 -30.24 -15.75 19.90
CA HIS A 381 -29.17 -16.59 19.34
C HIS A 381 -28.51 -16.02 18.09
N THR A 382 -28.66 -14.72 17.85
CA THR A 382 -28.02 -14.08 16.69
C THR A 382 -26.50 -14.06 16.84
N SER A 383 -25.81 -14.57 15.82
CA SER A 383 -24.37 -14.47 15.63
C SER A 383 -24.03 -13.40 14.59
N GLY A 384 -22.82 -12.87 14.68
CA GLY A 384 -22.28 -11.88 13.75
C GLY A 384 -21.41 -10.85 14.46
N SER A 385 -20.62 -10.12 13.68
CA SER A 385 -19.71 -9.09 14.17
C SER A 385 -20.18 -7.72 13.75
N TYR A 386 -19.93 -6.71 14.58
CA TYR A 386 -20.00 -5.34 14.11
C TYR A 386 -18.76 -5.02 13.27
N GLN A 387 -18.95 -4.19 12.26
CA GLN A 387 -17.86 -3.58 11.52
C GLN A 387 -17.85 -2.08 11.80
N VAL A 388 -16.68 -1.52 12.08
CA VAL A 388 -16.45 -0.09 12.16
C VAL A 388 -15.34 0.27 11.18
N GLN A 389 -15.62 1.24 10.32
CA GLN A 389 -14.68 1.81 9.36
C GLN A 389 -14.62 3.32 9.51
N THR A 390 -13.45 3.89 9.25
CA THR A 390 -13.29 5.31 8.99
C THR A 390 -12.89 5.47 7.53
N THR A 391 -13.37 6.53 6.87
CA THR A 391 -13.12 6.76 5.44
C THR A 391 -12.76 8.22 5.19
N ASP A 392 -12.08 8.47 4.08
CA ASP A 392 -11.92 9.82 3.53
C ASP A 392 -13.25 10.35 2.94
N SER A 393 -13.25 11.60 2.47
CA SER A 393 -14.43 12.23 1.87
C SER A 393 -14.89 11.61 0.54
N LEU A 394 -14.11 10.68 0.00
CA LEU A 394 -14.40 9.93 -1.22
C LEU A 394 -14.78 8.47 -0.92
N ASN A 395 -15.06 8.13 0.35
CA ASN A 395 -15.40 6.80 0.84
C ASN A 395 -14.30 5.74 0.74
N ASN A 396 -13.02 6.13 0.57
CA ASN A 396 -11.92 5.17 0.63
C ASN A 396 -11.55 4.90 2.09
N VAL A 397 -11.33 3.64 2.44
CA VAL A 397 -11.12 3.21 3.83
C VAL A 397 -9.79 3.71 4.37
N LEU A 398 -9.83 4.38 5.52
CA LEU A 398 -8.66 4.79 6.29
C LEU A 398 -8.32 3.71 7.32
N GLU A 399 -9.29 3.35 8.16
CA GLU A 399 -9.17 2.29 9.16
C GLU A 399 -10.37 1.35 9.12
N GLU A 400 -10.16 0.10 9.48
CA GLU A 400 -11.24 -0.89 9.62
C GLU A 400 -11.02 -1.82 10.80
N SER A 401 -12.13 -2.20 11.44
CA SER A 401 -12.25 -3.41 12.24
C SER A 401 -13.57 -4.09 11.93
N ALA A 402 -13.51 -5.30 11.34
CA ALA A 402 -14.68 -6.07 10.90
C ALA A 402 -15.15 -7.15 11.89
N ASN A 403 -14.36 -7.43 12.93
CA ASN A 403 -14.62 -8.49 13.91
C ASN A 403 -14.83 -7.92 15.31
N ILE A 404 -15.69 -6.92 15.43
CA ILE A 404 -15.98 -6.32 16.74
C ILE A 404 -17.06 -7.17 17.40
N GLY A 405 -16.66 -7.95 18.40
CA GLY A 405 -17.59 -8.69 19.26
C GLY A 405 -18.52 -7.74 20.02
N GLY A 406 -19.80 -8.11 20.13
CA GLY A 406 -20.78 -7.39 20.93
C GLY A 406 -20.54 -7.50 22.44
N VAL A 407 -21.62 -7.50 23.21
CA VAL A 407 -21.55 -7.65 24.68
C VAL A 407 -21.12 -9.08 25.07
N GLY A 408 -21.32 -10.05 24.18
CA GLY A 408 -21.28 -11.49 24.46
C GLY A 408 -19.96 -12.07 24.99
N CYS A 409 -18.90 -12.14 24.20
CA CYS A 409 -17.87 -13.17 24.46
C CYS A 409 -16.50 -12.65 24.89
N ARG A 410 -16.36 -11.38 25.26
CA ARG A 410 -15.08 -10.87 25.79
C ARG A 410 -14.60 -11.67 27.00
N PHE A 411 -15.53 -12.09 27.86
CA PHE A 411 -15.22 -12.90 29.04
C PHE A 411 -14.95 -14.38 28.70
N LEU A 412 -15.21 -14.79 27.46
CA LEU A 412 -14.89 -16.09 26.88
C LEU A 412 -13.78 -15.96 25.82
N ASN A 413 -12.83 -15.04 26.04
CA ASN A 413 -11.67 -14.84 25.18
C ASN A 413 -12.00 -14.73 23.68
N ASP A 414 -13.15 -14.11 23.35
CA ASP A 414 -13.67 -14.01 21.98
C ASP A 414 -13.69 -15.36 21.24
N CYS A 415 -14.15 -16.39 21.96
CA CYS A 415 -14.24 -17.78 21.49
C CYS A 415 -12.90 -18.35 21.02
N SER A 416 -11.79 -17.77 21.50
CA SER A 416 -10.40 -18.13 21.17
C SER A 416 -10.11 -18.22 19.66
N GLY A 417 -10.91 -17.53 18.83
CA GLY A 417 -10.85 -17.64 17.36
C GLY A 417 -11.29 -19.00 16.79
N HIS A 418 -11.94 -19.84 17.60
CA HIS A 418 -12.38 -21.19 17.25
C HIS A 418 -13.90 -21.38 17.41
N GLY A 419 -14.65 -20.28 17.43
CA GLY A 419 -16.10 -20.31 17.47
C GLY A 419 -16.73 -18.97 17.13
N ASP A 420 -18.01 -19.01 16.81
CA ASP A 420 -18.82 -17.84 16.54
C ASP A 420 -19.43 -17.31 17.84
N CYS A 421 -19.18 -16.04 18.16
CA CYS A 421 -19.77 -15.42 19.33
C CYS A 421 -21.23 -14.99 19.08
N THR A 422 -22.12 -15.41 19.97
CA THR A 422 -23.50 -14.91 20.01
C THR A 422 -23.57 -13.54 20.69
N LEU A 423 -24.33 -12.62 20.10
CA LEU A 423 -24.30 -11.21 20.50
C LEU A 423 -25.04 -10.91 21.82
N MET A 424 -25.92 -11.80 22.27
CA MET A 424 -26.75 -11.61 23.48
C MET A 424 -26.44 -12.55 24.62
N SER A 425 -26.24 -13.84 24.36
CA SER A 425 -26.17 -14.85 25.41
C SER A 425 -24.79 -14.99 26.04
N SER A 426 -23.77 -14.28 25.54
CA SER A 426 -22.39 -14.43 26.01
C SER A 426 -21.88 -15.86 25.90
N THR A 427 -22.29 -16.55 24.84
CA THR A 427 -21.93 -17.95 24.57
C THR A 427 -21.23 -18.08 23.23
N CYS A 428 -20.26 -18.99 23.16
CA CYS A 428 -19.57 -19.35 21.93
C CYS A 428 -20.21 -20.57 21.27
N THR A 429 -20.40 -20.50 19.95
CA THR A 429 -20.72 -21.64 19.10
C THR A 429 -19.43 -22.15 18.47
N CYS A 430 -18.79 -23.13 19.10
CA CYS A 430 -17.48 -23.61 18.65
C CYS A 430 -17.52 -24.32 17.30
N HIS A 431 -16.43 -24.19 16.54
CA HIS A 431 -16.21 -24.92 15.29
C HIS A 431 -15.89 -26.40 15.56
N PRO A 432 -16.12 -27.30 14.57
CA PRO A 432 -15.80 -28.73 14.72
C PRO A 432 -14.35 -28.96 15.14
N GLY A 433 -14.13 -29.86 16.10
CA GLY A 433 -12.82 -30.13 16.68
C GLY A 433 -12.43 -29.24 17.87
N PHE A 434 -13.29 -28.30 18.29
CA PHE A 434 -13.07 -27.40 19.42
C PHE A 434 -14.24 -27.37 20.41
N GLY A 435 -15.14 -28.35 20.33
CA GLY A 435 -16.33 -28.44 21.18
C GLY A 435 -17.61 -28.00 20.49
N ALA A 436 -17.69 -28.16 19.16
CA ALA A 436 -18.94 -27.98 18.43
C ALA A 436 -20.05 -28.89 18.99
N SER A 437 -21.31 -28.55 18.71
CA SER A 437 -22.44 -29.42 19.07
C SER A 437 -22.34 -30.80 18.42
N SER A 438 -21.71 -30.90 17.25
CA SER A 438 -21.41 -32.16 16.54
C SER A 438 -20.30 -33.00 17.16
N ASP A 439 -19.43 -32.40 17.98
CA ASP A 439 -18.31 -33.14 18.56
C ASP A 439 -18.80 -34.03 19.69
N VAL A 440 -18.41 -35.31 19.68
CA VAL A 440 -18.59 -36.18 20.84
C VAL A 440 -17.33 -36.04 21.70
N ALA A 441 -17.44 -35.41 22.86
CA ALA A 441 -16.31 -35.14 23.73
C ALA A 441 -16.74 -35.15 25.18
N GLU A 442 -15.87 -35.62 26.07
CA GLU A 442 -16.11 -35.61 27.51
C GLU A 442 -16.15 -34.18 28.05
N TYR A 443 -15.30 -33.30 27.51
CA TYR A 443 -15.23 -31.90 27.88
C TYR A 443 -15.18 -31.00 26.65
N LYS A 444 -15.96 -29.92 26.67
CA LYS A 444 -15.99 -28.86 25.66
C LYS A 444 -15.74 -27.53 26.35
N ALA A 445 -14.66 -26.84 26.02
CA ALA A 445 -14.36 -25.55 26.64
C ALA A 445 -15.39 -24.50 26.16
N PRO A 446 -16.01 -23.73 27.08
CA PRO A 446 -16.99 -22.71 26.70
C PRO A 446 -16.44 -21.57 25.83
N ASP A 447 -15.12 -21.37 25.81
CA ASP A 447 -14.39 -20.38 25.01
C ASP A 447 -13.70 -20.98 23.78
N CYS A 448 -14.02 -22.23 23.43
CA CYS A 448 -13.45 -22.98 22.30
C CYS A 448 -11.91 -23.08 22.32
N SER A 449 -11.27 -22.93 23.49
CA SER A 449 -9.80 -22.91 23.61
C SER A 449 -9.14 -24.29 23.50
N VAL A 450 -9.90 -25.37 23.65
CA VAL A 450 -9.37 -26.74 23.70
C VAL A 450 -9.89 -27.59 22.54
N ARG A 451 -9.04 -28.52 22.07
CA ARG A 451 -9.42 -29.50 21.05
C ARG A 451 -10.34 -30.59 21.61
N THR A 452 -11.22 -31.10 20.76
CA THR A 452 -11.88 -32.39 20.92
C THR A 452 -11.16 -33.44 20.09
N CYS A 453 -11.20 -34.70 20.52
CA CYS A 453 -10.55 -35.80 19.84
C CYS A 453 -11.52 -36.64 18.99
N PRO A 454 -11.02 -37.42 18.03
CA PRO A 454 -11.83 -38.38 17.30
C PRO A 454 -12.60 -39.32 18.23
N SER A 455 -13.82 -39.64 17.81
CA SER A 455 -14.72 -40.53 18.55
C SER A 455 -15.15 -41.68 17.67
N ASP A 456 -15.35 -42.84 18.28
CA ASP A 456 -15.88 -44.05 17.65
C ASP A 456 -16.66 -44.85 18.71
N LEU A 457 -17.23 -45.99 18.35
CA LEU A 457 -18.00 -46.82 19.29
C LEU A 457 -17.14 -47.20 20.49
N ALA A 458 -17.73 -47.18 21.67
CA ALA A 458 -17.06 -47.47 22.93
C ALA A 458 -16.74 -48.96 23.06
N TRP A 459 -15.56 -49.26 23.59
CA TRP A 459 -15.18 -50.63 23.95
C TRP A 459 -16.01 -51.23 25.07
N SER A 460 -16.70 -50.39 25.85
CA SER A 460 -17.58 -50.82 26.93
C SER A 460 -18.68 -49.77 27.07
N ASP A 461 -19.92 -50.21 26.99
CA ASP A 461 -21.11 -49.38 27.25
C ASP A 461 -22.19 -50.20 27.95
N ILE A 462 -23.27 -49.53 28.35
CA ILE A 462 -24.43 -50.19 28.94
C ILE A 462 -25.22 -50.86 27.80
N PRO A 463 -25.45 -52.19 27.84
CA PRO A 463 -26.24 -52.87 26.81
C PRO A 463 -27.64 -52.26 26.70
N SER A 464 -28.05 -51.95 25.47
CA SER A 464 -29.38 -51.40 25.20
C SER A 464 -30.45 -52.50 25.15
N SER A 465 -30.05 -53.76 24.96
CA SER A 465 -30.90 -54.94 25.10
C SER A 465 -30.08 -56.17 25.45
N ALA A 466 -30.74 -57.31 25.68
CA ALA A 466 -30.08 -58.59 25.95
C ALA A 466 -29.12 -59.06 24.84
N SER A 467 -29.25 -58.52 23.62
CA SER A 467 -28.44 -58.92 22.45
C SER A 467 -27.76 -57.76 21.73
N LEU A 468 -27.75 -56.55 22.31
CA LEU A 468 -27.18 -55.36 21.69
C LEU A 468 -26.36 -54.54 22.70
N ALA A 469 -25.07 -54.41 22.43
CA ALA A 469 -24.10 -53.60 23.16
C ALA A 469 -23.11 -52.97 22.16
N HIS A 470 -22.21 -52.12 22.65
CA HIS A 470 -21.15 -51.41 21.91
C HIS A 470 -21.70 -50.48 20.81
N GLN A 471 -22.78 -49.76 21.12
CA GLN A 471 -23.45 -48.83 20.19
C GLN A 471 -23.20 -47.36 20.54
N THR A 472 -22.66 -47.08 21.73
CA THR A 472 -22.42 -45.72 22.21
C THR A 472 -21.12 -45.18 21.61
N VAL A 473 -21.15 -44.00 20.98
CA VAL A 473 -19.93 -43.32 20.51
C VAL A 473 -19.28 -42.56 21.66
N LEU A 474 -17.97 -42.71 21.85
CA LEU A 474 -17.22 -42.01 22.88
C LEU A 474 -15.89 -41.47 22.34
N GLU A 475 -15.44 -40.37 22.92
CA GLU A 475 -14.13 -39.78 22.64
C GLU A 475 -13.04 -40.82 22.92
N CYS A 476 -12.15 -41.01 21.95
CA CYS A 476 -11.12 -42.05 22.02
C CYS A 476 -11.65 -43.46 22.32
N SER A 477 -12.88 -43.78 21.88
CA SER A 477 -13.57 -45.08 22.06
C SER A 477 -13.63 -45.56 23.52
N GLY A 478 -13.45 -44.66 24.49
CA GLY A 478 -13.29 -45.00 25.91
C GLY A 478 -12.04 -45.80 26.26
N ARG A 479 -11.05 -45.88 25.35
CA ARG A 479 -9.77 -46.57 25.54
C ARG A 479 -8.56 -45.67 25.23
N GLY A 480 -8.69 -44.40 25.53
CA GLY A 480 -7.59 -43.45 25.47
C GLY A 480 -7.91 -42.15 26.19
N LEU A 481 -6.89 -41.33 26.39
CA LEU A 481 -7.02 -39.97 26.90
C LEU A 481 -6.88 -38.99 25.74
N CYS A 482 -7.82 -38.04 25.64
CA CYS A 482 -7.73 -36.99 24.63
C CYS A 482 -6.64 -35.97 24.99
N ASN A 483 -5.67 -35.77 24.11
CA ASN A 483 -4.73 -34.66 24.21
C ASN A 483 -5.41 -33.38 23.69
N ARG A 484 -5.89 -32.55 24.62
CA ARG A 484 -6.66 -31.31 24.37
C ARG A 484 -5.88 -30.23 23.62
N THR A 485 -4.56 -30.33 23.49
CA THR A 485 -3.74 -29.39 22.71
C THR A 485 -3.61 -29.81 21.25
N SER A 486 -3.41 -31.11 20.99
CA SER A 486 -3.21 -31.64 19.64
C SER A 486 -4.48 -32.18 18.97
N GLY A 487 -5.52 -32.52 19.75
CA GLY A 487 -6.72 -33.19 19.25
C GLY A 487 -6.50 -34.65 18.91
N THR A 488 -5.47 -35.29 19.47
CA THR A 488 -5.15 -36.71 19.22
C THR A 488 -5.39 -37.58 20.45
N CYS A 489 -5.81 -38.82 20.23
CA CYS A 489 -6.02 -39.79 21.29
C CYS A 489 -4.71 -40.47 21.72
N LEU A 490 -4.41 -40.41 23.01
CA LEU A 490 -3.37 -41.21 23.65
C LEU A 490 -3.99 -42.55 24.09
N CYS A 491 -3.84 -43.57 23.26
CA CYS A 491 -4.46 -44.86 23.52
C CYS A 491 -3.82 -45.60 24.69
N VAL A 492 -4.67 -46.33 25.43
CA VAL A 492 -4.20 -47.29 26.44
C VAL A 492 -3.37 -48.37 25.73
N PRO A 493 -2.25 -48.86 26.31
CA PRO A 493 -1.45 -49.91 25.70
C PRO A 493 -2.30 -51.12 25.25
N GLY A 494 -2.06 -51.59 24.03
CA GLY A 494 -2.86 -52.63 23.39
C GLY A 494 -4.04 -52.13 22.55
N TYR A 495 -4.26 -50.81 22.50
CA TYR A 495 -5.24 -50.17 21.61
C TYR A 495 -4.57 -49.13 20.71
N GLU A 496 -5.12 -48.96 19.50
CA GLU A 496 -4.61 -48.02 18.50
C GLU A 496 -5.71 -47.54 17.53
N GLY A 497 -5.31 -46.73 16.55
CA GLY A 497 -6.19 -45.99 15.66
C GLY A 497 -6.43 -44.57 16.16
N ASN A 498 -6.96 -43.71 15.28
CA ASN A 498 -7.14 -42.28 15.57
C ASN A 498 -8.07 -42.02 16.77
N ALA A 499 -8.97 -42.97 17.07
CA ALA A 499 -9.88 -42.94 18.19
C ALA A 499 -9.67 -44.11 19.16
N CYS A 500 -8.53 -44.83 19.12
CA CYS A 500 -8.29 -46.03 19.93
C CYS A 500 -9.35 -47.13 19.74
N GLN A 501 -9.94 -47.19 18.55
CA GLN A 501 -11.12 -48.01 18.25
C GLN A 501 -10.79 -49.47 17.97
N ARG A 502 -9.50 -49.80 17.77
CA ARG A 502 -9.05 -51.17 17.50
C ARG A 502 -7.93 -51.60 18.44
N THR A 503 -7.73 -52.91 18.63
CA THR A 503 -6.57 -53.43 19.36
C THR A 503 -5.32 -53.35 18.49
N SER A 504 -4.17 -53.18 19.14
CA SER A 504 -2.86 -53.28 18.49
C SER A 504 -2.45 -54.73 18.33
N CYS A 505 -1.77 -55.04 17.22
CA CYS A 505 -1.07 -56.31 17.10
C CYS A 505 0.20 -56.32 17.95
N PRO A 506 0.42 -57.36 18.77
CA PRO A 506 1.64 -57.50 19.56
C PRO A 506 2.90 -57.37 18.69
N ASN A 507 3.83 -56.51 19.10
CA ASN A 507 5.10 -56.23 18.42
C ASN A 507 4.98 -55.99 16.90
N ASN A 508 3.83 -55.49 16.42
CA ASN A 508 3.54 -55.38 14.99
C ASN A 508 3.82 -56.69 14.22
N CYS A 509 3.45 -57.83 14.82
CA CYS A 509 3.71 -59.17 14.32
C CYS A 509 5.19 -59.48 14.05
N SER A 510 6.09 -58.80 14.77
CA SER A 510 7.55 -58.96 14.70
C SER A 510 8.16 -58.84 13.30
N GLY A 511 7.42 -58.26 12.34
CA GLY A 511 7.81 -58.23 10.92
C GLY A 511 7.70 -59.58 10.20
N HIS A 512 7.10 -60.59 10.82
CA HIS A 512 6.94 -61.96 10.31
C HIS A 512 5.46 -62.37 10.24
N GLY A 513 4.58 -61.40 10.00
CA GLY A 513 3.16 -61.65 9.84
C GLY A 513 2.38 -60.39 9.48
N ARG A 514 1.08 -60.58 9.26
CA ARG A 514 0.13 -59.52 8.92
C ARG A 514 -0.81 -59.27 10.10
N CYS A 515 -0.96 -58.01 10.46
CA CYS A 515 -1.93 -57.58 11.47
C CYS A 515 -3.32 -57.48 10.84
N LEU A 516 -4.21 -58.42 11.15
CA LEU A 516 -5.55 -58.52 10.56
C LEU A 516 -6.63 -58.41 11.64
N SER A 517 -7.79 -57.88 11.26
CA SER A 517 -8.98 -57.90 12.12
C SER A 517 -9.53 -59.33 12.25
N VAL A 518 -10.38 -59.59 13.24
CA VAL A 518 -11.02 -60.91 13.41
C VAL A 518 -11.82 -61.32 12.18
N SER A 519 -12.49 -60.39 11.49
CA SER A 519 -13.19 -60.65 10.21
C SER A 519 -12.26 -61.16 9.11
N ASP A 520 -11.13 -60.48 8.89
CA ASP A 520 -10.15 -60.85 7.86
C ASP A 520 -9.39 -62.11 8.27
N TRP A 521 -9.14 -62.27 9.56
CA TRP A 521 -8.52 -63.45 10.15
C TRP A 521 -9.39 -64.70 9.95
N SER A 522 -10.71 -64.61 10.22
CA SER A 522 -11.63 -65.75 10.08
C SER A 522 -11.77 -66.24 8.64
N ALA A 523 -11.60 -65.33 7.66
CA ALA A 523 -11.67 -65.64 6.25
C ALA A 523 -10.34 -66.18 5.67
N SER A 524 -9.25 -66.18 6.45
CA SER A 524 -7.93 -66.59 5.97
C SER A 524 -7.67 -68.09 6.22
N THR A 525 -7.16 -68.80 5.20
CA THR A 525 -6.79 -70.22 5.31
C THR A 525 -5.53 -70.46 6.15
N SER A 526 -4.65 -69.46 6.25
CA SER A 526 -3.36 -69.53 6.97
C SER A 526 -3.45 -69.12 8.44
N ALA A 527 -4.62 -68.62 8.85
CA ALA A 527 -4.88 -67.98 10.13
C ALA A 527 -5.17 -68.97 11.28
N LEU A 528 -6.08 -69.92 11.02
CA LEU A 528 -6.44 -70.99 11.93
C LEU A 528 -6.57 -72.28 11.12
N PRO A 529 -5.47 -72.97 10.79
CA PRO A 529 -5.46 -74.13 9.89
C PRO A 529 -6.21 -75.35 10.45
N LEU A 530 -6.84 -75.24 11.61
CA LEU A 530 -7.67 -76.29 12.22
C LEU A 530 -9.17 -76.09 11.94
N SER A 531 -9.57 -75.02 11.26
CA SER A 531 -10.95 -74.75 10.84
C SER A 531 -11.03 -74.27 9.40
N THR A 532 -12.13 -74.55 8.70
CA THR A 532 -12.39 -73.98 7.38
C THR A 532 -12.63 -72.46 7.49
N PRO A 533 -12.18 -71.65 6.52
CA PRO A 533 -12.48 -70.22 6.46
C PRO A 533 -13.98 -69.94 6.63
N THR A 534 -14.29 -68.91 7.41
CA THR A 534 -15.67 -68.52 7.72
C THR A 534 -15.82 -66.99 7.77
N THR A 535 -17.05 -66.52 7.78
CA THR A 535 -17.36 -65.10 7.91
C THR A 535 -17.68 -64.77 9.37
N TYR A 536 -16.96 -63.79 9.93
CA TYR A 536 -17.23 -63.24 11.26
C TYR A 536 -17.68 -61.79 11.16
N SER A 537 -18.88 -61.48 11.65
CA SER A 537 -19.52 -60.17 11.51
C SER A 537 -20.10 -59.61 12.82
N GLN A 538 -19.58 -60.06 13.97
CA GLN A 538 -20.01 -59.53 15.28
C GLN A 538 -19.40 -58.14 15.54
N TRP A 539 -19.78 -57.50 16.65
CA TRP A 539 -19.42 -56.10 16.96
C TRP A 539 -17.90 -55.82 16.95
N ASP A 540 -17.10 -56.82 17.29
CA ASP A 540 -15.64 -56.78 17.39
C ASP A 540 -14.92 -57.18 16.10
N ALA A 541 -15.67 -57.55 15.06
CA ALA A 541 -15.14 -58.11 13.81
C ALA A 541 -14.04 -57.24 13.18
N ASN A 542 -14.20 -55.92 13.20
CA ASN A 542 -13.23 -54.94 12.68
C ASN A 542 -12.52 -54.13 13.79
N ARG A 543 -12.55 -54.63 15.03
CA ARG A 543 -12.02 -53.92 16.21
C ARG A 543 -10.96 -54.72 16.94
N ILE A 544 -11.10 -56.04 17.00
CA ILE A 544 -10.04 -56.91 17.51
C ILE A 544 -9.15 -57.30 16.34
N TYR A 545 -7.84 -57.15 16.55
CA TYR A 545 -6.79 -57.47 15.61
C TYR A 545 -5.82 -58.47 16.23
N GLY A 546 -5.30 -59.36 15.37
CA GLY A 546 -4.31 -60.37 15.72
C GLY A 546 -3.32 -60.59 14.58
N CYS A 547 -2.25 -61.31 14.89
CA CYS A 547 -1.21 -61.61 13.91
C CYS A 547 -1.48 -62.92 13.18
N VAL A 548 -1.45 -62.86 11.85
CA VAL A 548 -1.34 -64.04 10.98
C VAL A 548 0.09 -64.16 10.54
N CYS A 549 0.79 -65.17 11.04
CA CYS A 549 2.20 -65.34 10.80
C CYS A 549 2.50 -65.86 9.39
N ASP A 550 3.60 -65.37 8.83
CA ASP A 550 4.05 -65.75 7.50
C ASP A 550 4.61 -67.17 7.49
N SER A 551 4.52 -67.83 6.34
CA SER A 551 5.02 -69.19 6.16
C SER A 551 5.52 -69.39 4.74
N SER A 552 6.74 -69.92 4.59
CA SER A 552 7.27 -70.32 3.29
C SER A 552 6.67 -71.61 2.74
N TRP A 553 6.01 -72.42 3.58
CA TRP A 553 5.26 -73.60 3.16
C TRP A 553 3.74 -73.39 3.25
N PRO A 554 2.94 -74.12 2.44
CA PRO A 554 1.49 -74.09 2.53
C PRO A 554 0.97 -74.46 3.92
N VAL A 555 0.05 -73.63 4.43
CA VAL A 555 -0.59 -73.81 5.74
C VAL A 555 -2.09 -73.99 5.52
N GLY A 556 -2.65 -75.09 6.03
CA GLY A 556 -4.05 -75.45 5.78
C GLY A 556 -4.39 -76.90 6.09
N LEU A 557 -5.59 -77.31 5.66
CA LEU A 557 -6.11 -78.68 5.77
C LEU A 557 -6.05 -79.44 4.43
N GLY A 558 -5.51 -78.82 3.37
CA GLY A 558 -5.38 -79.43 2.06
C GLY A 558 -4.33 -80.55 2.04
N ALA A 559 -4.41 -81.41 1.03
CA ALA A 559 -3.39 -82.43 0.81
C ALA A 559 -2.04 -81.77 0.48
N GLY A 560 -1.04 -81.97 1.34
CA GLY A 560 0.30 -81.36 1.21
C GLY A 560 0.54 -80.13 2.08
N ASP A 561 -0.47 -79.66 2.81
CA ASP A 561 -0.34 -78.52 3.72
C ASP A 561 0.17 -78.94 5.11
N THR A 562 0.87 -78.02 5.78
CA THR A 562 1.26 -78.19 7.19
C THR A 562 0.23 -77.50 8.11
N ARG A 563 -0.06 -78.09 9.27
CA ARG A 563 -1.02 -77.54 10.26
C ARG A 563 -0.43 -76.41 11.12
N VAL A 564 0.83 -76.06 10.92
CA VAL A 564 1.58 -75.05 11.69
C VAL A 564 2.36 -74.20 10.70
N ALA A 565 2.32 -72.87 10.88
CA ALA A 565 3.07 -71.92 10.08
C ALA A 565 4.56 -71.89 10.49
N GLU A 566 5.42 -71.48 9.55
CA GLU A 566 6.84 -71.26 9.81
C GLU A 566 7.08 -70.34 11.01
N TRP A 567 6.44 -69.19 11.02
CA TRP A 567 6.42 -68.31 12.18
C TRP A 567 5.16 -68.59 13.02
N PHE A 568 5.29 -68.54 14.35
CA PHE A 568 4.22 -68.84 15.28
C PHE A 568 4.34 -68.04 16.58
N GLY A 569 3.32 -68.16 17.44
CA GLY A 569 3.18 -67.32 18.64
C GLY A 569 2.25 -66.13 18.41
N ALA A 570 1.84 -65.45 19.48
CA ALA A 570 0.87 -64.36 19.41
C ALA A 570 1.36 -63.13 18.62
N ASP A 571 2.67 -62.96 18.53
CA ASP A 571 3.35 -61.85 17.85
C ASP A 571 4.27 -62.31 16.70
N CYS A 572 4.19 -63.58 16.31
CA CYS A 572 5.03 -64.21 15.27
C CYS A 572 6.55 -64.13 15.51
N SER A 573 6.98 -64.02 16.78
CA SER A 573 8.41 -63.98 17.12
C SER A 573 9.09 -65.35 17.13
N LEU A 574 8.32 -66.44 17.25
CA LEU A 574 8.85 -67.80 17.30
C LEU A 574 8.86 -68.41 15.90
N ARG A 575 9.89 -69.20 15.60
CA ARG A 575 10.04 -69.88 14.30
C ARG A 575 10.12 -71.38 14.47
N THR A 576 9.33 -72.13 13.73
CA THR A 576 9.48 -73.57 13.61
C THR A 576 10.69 -73.83 12.70
N GLN A 577 11.65 -74.60 13.20
CA GLN A 577 12.75 -75.05 12.36
C GLN A 577 12.21 -76.07 11.36
N SER A 578 12.72 -76.04 10.12
CA SER A 578 12.22 -76.92 9.07
C SER A 578 12.37 -78.39 9.48
N PRO A 579 11.48 -79.29 9.02
CA PRO A 579 11.64 -80.73 9.24
C PRO A 579 12.97 -81.30 8.73
N SER A 580 13.69 -80.58 7.86
CA SER A 580 15.01 -80.93 7.34
C SER A 580 16.20 -80.50 8.22
N ASP A 581 16.01 -79.64 9.22
CA ASP A 581 17.10 -79.02 10.00
C ASP A 581 17.31 -79.61 11.42
N VAL A 582 16.75 -80.80 11.70
CA VAL A 582 16.73 -81.44 13.03
C VAL A 582 18.13 -81.64 13.67
N PHE A 583 19.23 -81.55 12.90
CA PHE A 583 20.59 -81.78 13.39
C PHE A 583 21.35 -80.55 13.92
N ASN A 584 20.84 -79.31 13.74
CA ASN A 584 21.55 -78.09 14.17
C ASN A 584 20.75 -77.29 15.22
N CYS A 585 20.41 -77.91 16.34
CA CYS A 585 19.77 -77.21 17.46
C CYS A 585 20.82 -76.58 18.38
N PRO A 586 20.92 -75.24 18.51
CA PRO A 586 21.48 -74.64 19.71
C PRO A 586 20.44 -74.81 20.83
N GLN A 587 20.80 -75.54 21.88
CA GLN A 587 20.00 -75.52 23.11
C GLN A 587 20.19 -74.18 23.80
N THR A 588 19.20 -73.31 23.69
CA THR A 588 18.92 -72.26 24.69
C THR A 588 17.43 -72.10 24.84
#